data_AF-A0A9Q3JWV6-F1
#
_entry.id   AF-A0A9Q3JWV6-F1
#
_cell.length_a   1.000
_cell.length_b   1.000
_cell.length_c   1.000
_cell.angle_alpha   90.00
_cell.angle_beta   90.00
_cell.angle_gamma   90.00
#
_symmetry.space_group_name_H-M   'P 1'
#
loop_
_entity.id
_entity.type
_entity.pdbx_description
1 polymer ?
#
loop_
_entity_poly.entity_id
_entity_poly.type
_entity_poly.pdbx_seq_one_letter_code
_entity_poly.pdbx_strand_id
1 'polypeptide(L)'
;MPYLNVETCRRIVGMRQAGLPFQAISDLAGVPLTIVYDTMKKYESFGTVQTEKKTGPPPIMTTQDHQELDHIITQGCCLTVAQVTELLTHQVSTRTIRCSIHKLGKKSHIAPKKPYL
;
A
#
# COMPACT_ATOMS: atom_id res chain seq x y z
N MET A 1 2.42 -19.59 -5.64
CA MET A 1 3.28 -19.28 -6.80
C MET A 1 4.66 -18.96 -6.29
N PRO A 2 5.69 -19.74 -6.68
CA PRO A 2 7.08 -19.41 -6.35
C PRO A 2 7.40 -18.03 -6.91
N TYR A 3 8.08 -17.21 -6.12
CA TYR A 3 8.49 -15.86 -6.50
C TYR A 3 9.61 -15.95 -7.54
N LEU A 4 9.25 -16.12 -8.81
CA LEU A 4 10.22 -16.01 -9.90
C LEU A 4 10.66 -14.55 -10.05
N ASN A 5 11.93 -14.33 -10.39
CA ASN A 5 12.43 -12.99 -10.66
C ASN A 5 11.68 -12.39 -11.86
N VAL A 6 11.34 -11.10 -11.77
CA VAL A 6 10.60 -10.38 -12.82
C VAL A 6 11.36 -10.43 -14.15
N GLU A 7 12.69 -10.43 -14.13
CA GLU A 7 13.53 -10.55 -15.33
C GLU A 7 13.35 -11.88 -16.04
N THR A 8 13.36 -13.00 -15.32
CA THR A 8 13.11 -14.33 -15.88
C THR A 8 11.73 -14.42 -16.51
N CYS A 9 10.75 -13.86 -15.81
CA CYS A 9 9.38 -13.70 -16.26
C CYS A 9 9.26 -12.89 -17.57
N ARG A 10 9.98 -11.76 -17.69
CA ARG A 10 10.06 -10.99 -18.94
C ARG A 10 10.74 -11.79 -20.07
N ARG A 11 11.79 -12.55 -19.75
CA ARG A 11 12.49 -13.41 -20.71
C ARG A 11 11.56 -14.48 -21.29
N ILE A 12 10.75 -15.11 -20.44
CA ILE A 12 9.72 -16.08 -20.86
C ILE A 12 8.74 -15.45 -21.86
N VAL A 13 8.20 -14.28 -21.53
CA VAL A 13 7.27 -13.55 -22.41
C VAL A 13 7.93 -13.17 -23.74
N GLY A 14 9.16 -12.65 -23.70
CA GLY A 14 9.91 -12.29 -24.91
C GLY A 14 10.20 -13.50 -25.81
N MET A 15 10.62 -14.63 -25.23
CA MET A 15 10.82 -15.88 -25.98
C MET A 15 9.51 -16.39 -26.59
N ARG A 16 8.39 -16.24 -25.89
CA ARG A 16 7.08 -16.62 -26.45
C ARG A 16 6.64 -15.70 -27.59
N GLN A 17 6.89 -14.40 -27.48
CA GLN A 17 6.65 -13.43 -28.55
C GLN A 17 7.52 -13.69 -29.79
N ALA A 18 8.73 -14.24 -29.60
CA ALA A 18 9.60 -14.71 -30.68
C ALA A 18 9.12 -16.01 -31.36
N GLY A 19 8.00 -16.60 -30.90
CA GLY A 19 7.41 -17.80 -31.50
C GLY A 19 7.93 -19.14 -30.95
N LEU A 20 8.73 -19.13 -29.87
CA LEU A 20 9.24 -20.38 -29.30
C LEU A 20 8.12 -21.21 -28.64
N PRO A 21 8.19 -22.56 -28.72
CA PRO A 21 7.26 -23.44 -28.02
C PRO A 21 7.56 -23.47 -26.51
N PHE A 22 6.54 -23.72 -25.68
CA PHE A 22 6.67 -23.69 -24.22
C PHE A 22 7.74 -24.66 -23.66
N GLN A 23 7.93 -25.82 -24.30
CA GLN A 23 8.98 -26.77 -23.92
C GLN A 23 10.39 -26.17 -24.12
N ALA A 24 10.67 -25.58 -25.29
CA ALA A 24 11.95 -24.93 -25.53
C ALA A 24 12.17 -23.75 -24.58
N ILE A 25 11.12 -23.01 -24.22
CA ILE A 25 11.20 -21.91 -23.25
C ILE A 25 11.56 -22.44 -21.86
N SER A 26 10.95 -23.55 -21.44
CA SER A 26 11.24 -24.23 -20.16
C SER A 26 12.72 -24.61 -20.08
N ASP A 27 13.24 -25.25 -21.13
CA ASP A 27 14.63 -25.71 -21.19
C ASP A 27 15.62 -24.54 -21.22
N LEU A 28 15.36 -23.53 -22.05
CA LEU A 28 16.22 -22.35 -22.18
C LEU A 28 16.21 -21.47 -20.92
N ALA A 29 15.06 -21.31 -20.29
CA ALA A 29 14.93 -20.51 -19.07
C ALA A 29 15.37 -21.26 -17.81
N GLY A 30 15.46 -22.60 -17.86
CA GLY A 30 15.71 -23.44 -16.69
C GLY A 30 14.55 -23.42 -15.69
N VAL A 31 13.31 -23.26 -16.18
CA VAL A 31 12.12 -23.08 -15.34
C VAL A 31 11.08 -24.15 -15.69
N PRO A 32 10.44 -24.79 -14.69
CA PRO A 32 9.38 -25.77 -14.93
C PRO A 32 8.30 -25.26 -15.90
N LEU A 33 7.84 -26.15 -16.78
CA LEU A 33 6.81 -25.89 -17.78
C LEU A 33 5.54 -25.25 -17.17
N THR A 34 5.12 -25.69 -15.97
CA THR A 34 3.97 -25.13 -15.25
C THR A 34 4.12 -23.63 -14.99
N ILE A 35 5.32 -23.18 -14.60
CA ILE A 35 5.59 -21.77 -14.34
C ILE A 35 5.59 -20.97 -15.64
N VAL A 36 6.09 -21.55 -16.74
CA VAL A 36 6.00 -20.93 -18.08
C VAL A 36 4.54 -20.70 -18.45
N TYR A 37 3.67 -21.71 -18.27
CA TYR A 37 2.23 -21.58 -18.50
C TYR A 37 1.58 -20.54 -17.59
N ASP A 38 1.83 -20.58 -16.29
CA ASP A 38 1.24 -19.63 -15.33
C ASP A 38 1.67 -18.19 -15.61
N THR A 39 2.95 -17.99 -15.98
CA THR A 39 3.50 -16.69 -16.35
C THR A 39 2.81 -16.13 -17.59
N MET A 40 2.62 -16.98 -18.60
CA MET A 40 1.96 -16.59 -19.85
C MET A 40 0.47 -16.33 -19.66
N LYS A 41 -0.23 -17.17 -18.91
CA LYS A 41 -1.63 -16.97 -18.55
C LYS A 41 -1.83 -15.66 -17.79
N LYS A 42 -0.94 -15.34 -16.85
CA LYS A 42 -0.94 -14.06 -16.14
C LYS A 42 -0.71 -12.90 -17.10
N TYR A 43 0.29 -13.00 -17.98
CA TYR A 43 0.58 -11.96 -18.96
C TYR A 43 -0.58 -11.71 -19.92
N GLU A 44 -1.26 -12.77 -20.39
CA GLU A 44 -2.45 -12.66 -21.24
C GLU A 44 -3.64 -12.02 -20.50
N SER A 45 -3.80 -12.32 -19.21
CA SER A 45 -4.91 -11.78 -18.41
C SER A 45 -4.72 -10.32 -17.99
N PHE A 46 -3.50 -9.93 -17.62
CA PHE A 46 -3.21 -8.63 -17.00
C PHE A 46 -2.31 -7.72 -17.86
N GLY A 47 -1.75 -8.21 -18.96
CA GLY A 47 -0.78 -7.49 -19.79
C GLY A 47 0.58 -7.26 -19.12
N THR A 48 0.78 -7.73 -17.89
CA THR A 48 1.99 -7.47 -17.11
C THR A 48 2.49 -8.73 -16.42
N VAL A 49 3.82 -8.82 -16.28
CA VAL A 49 4.45 -9.92 -15.54
C VAL A 49 4.72 -9.56 -14.08
N GLN A 50 4.65 -8.27 -13.74
CA GLN A 50 4.83 -7.78 -12.38
C GLN A 50 3.66 -8.22 -11.52
N THR A 51 3.94 -8.69 -10.31
CA THR A 51 2.89 -8.96 -9.32
C THR A 51 2.65 -7.67 -8.57
N GLU A 52 1.47 -7.10 -8.73
CA GLU A 52 1.07 -5.92 -7.98
C GLU A 52 1.05 -6.23 -6.48
N LYS A 53 1.33 -5.21 -5.67
CA LYS A 53 1.24 -5.35 -4.23
C LYS A 53 -0.22 -5.63 -3.89
N LYS A 54 -0.47 -6.68 -3.12
CA LYS A 54 -1.81 -6.95 -2.61
C LYS A 54 -2.26 -5.77 -1.77
N THR A 55 -3.37 -5.15 -2.14
CA THR A 55 -4.02 -4.14 -1.31
C THR A 55 -4.60 -4.84 -0.09
N GLY A 56 -4.31 -4.30 1.10
CA GLY A 56 -4.95 -4.76 2.32
C GLY A 56 -6.43 -4.36 2.38
N PRO A 57 -7.13 -4.68 3.48
CA PRO A 57 -8.47 -4.15 3.70
C PRO A 57 -8.46 -2.61 3.68
N PRO A 58 -9.57 -1.98 3.24
CA PRO A 58 -9.68 -0.54 3.26
C PRO A 58 -9.51 -0.01 4.69
N PRO A 59 -8.84 1.15 4.86
CA PRO A 59 -8.72 1.78 6.17
C PRO A 59 -10.09 2.18 6.71
N ILE A 60 -10.22 2.17 8.05
CA ILE A 60 -11.46 2.58 8.74
C ILE A 60 -11.77 4.06 8.48
N MET A 61 -10.74 4.91 8.46
CA MET A 61 -10.91 6.33 8.14
C MET A 61 -10.99 6.52 6.63
N THR A 62 -12.04 7.20 6.20
CA THR A 62 -12.23 7.64 4.82
C THR A 62 -11.43 8.91 4.53
N THR A 63 -11.38 9.32 3.25
CA THR A 63 -10.81 10.61 2.85
C THR A 63 -11.56 11.79 3.45
N GLN A 64 -12.87 11.67 3.65
CA GLN A 64 -13.70 12.71 4.28
C GLN A 64 -13.36 12.86 5.76
N ASP A 65 -13.19 11.75 6.48
CA ASP A 65 -12.79 11.78 7.89
C ASP A 65 -11.41 12.44 8.08
N HIS A 66 -10.51 12.26 7.11
CA HIS A 66 -9.22 12.94 7.13
C HIS A 66 -9.34 14.46 6.93
N GLN A 67 -10.30 14.91 6.11
CA GLN A 67 -10.57 16.34 5.93
C GLN A 67 -11.23 16.95 7.16
N GLU A 68 -12.20 16.25 7.76
CA GLU A 68 -12.84 16.64 9.03
C GLU A 68 -11.79 16.75 10.14
N LEU A 69 -10.92 15.75 10.27
CA LEU A 69 -9.81 15.75 11.22
C LEU A 69 -8.86 16.94 10.99
N ASP A 70 -8.47 17.23 9.75
CA ASP A 70 -7.60 18.36 9.44
C ASP A 70 -8.27 19.70 9.80
N HIS A 71 -9.57 19.82 9.57
CA HIS A 71 -10.36 20.99 9.96
C HIS A 71 -10.40 21.18 11.47
N ILE A 72 -10.74 20.13 12.23
CA ILE A 72 -10.79 20.15 13.69
C ILE A 72 -9.44 20.55 14.29
N ILE A 73 -8.34 20.00 13.77
CA ILE A 73 -6.99 20.30 14.27
C ILE A 73 -6.58 21.73 13.92
N THR A 74 -6.94 22.22 12.73
CA THR A 74 -6.55 23.55 12.28
C THR A 74 -7.33 24.65 13.00
N GLN A 75 -8.61 24.41 13.33
CA GLN A 75 -9.42 25.34 14.11
C GLN A 75 -9.21 25.21 15.62
N GLY A 76 -8.98 23.99 16.11
CA GLY A 76 -8.79 23.70 17.52
C GLY A 76 -7.38 24.04 17.97
N CYS A 77 -7.21 25.18 18.64
CA CYS A 77 -5.94 25.48 19.28
C CYS A 77 -5.70 24.46 20.43
N CYS A 78 -4.72 23.58 20.24
CA CYS A 78 -4.18 22.70 21.29
C CYS A 78 -5.13 21.60 21.84
N LEU A 79 -5.97 21.00 21.00
CA LEU A 79 -6.81 19.86 21.41
C LEU A 79 -5.99 18.59 21.69
N THR A 80 -6.40 17.84 22.71
CA THR A 80 -5.85 16.50 22.97
C THR A 80 -6.46 15.47 22.02
N VAL A 81 -5.76 14.36 21.78
CA VAL A 81 -6.26 13.28 20.90
C VAL A 81 -7.61 12.74 21.37
N ALA A 82 -7.84 12.64 22.69
CA ALA A 82 -9.11 12.19 23.24
C ALA A 82 -10.26 13.14 22.87
N GLN A 83 -10.07 14.45 23.02
CA GLN A 83 -11.06 15.45 22.62
C GLN A 83 -11.33 15.41 21.11
N VAL A 84 -10.29 15.23 20.30
CA VAL A 84 -10.46 15.06 18.85
C VAL A 84 -11.28 13.81 18.52
N THR A 85 -11.14 12.73 19.30
CA THR A 85 -11.95 11.50 19.09
C THR A 85 -13.44 11.74 19.35
N GLU A 86 -13.78 12.61 20.30
CA GLU A 86 -15.16 12.94 20.66
C GLU A 86 -15.82 13.87 19.62
N LEU A 87 -15.02 14.68 18.92
CA LEU A 87 -15.49 15.61 17.90
C LEU A 87 -15.66 14.97 16.51
N LEU A 88 -15.06 13.81 16.28
CA LEU A 88 -15.16 13.10 15.01
C LEU A 88 -16.50 12.37 14.89
N THR A 89 -17.08 12.41 13.69
CA THR A 89 -18.34 11.71 13.39
C THR A 89 -18.19 10.17 13.54
N HIS A 90 -17.04 9.63 13.17
CA HIS A 90 -16.74 8.20 13.30
C HIS A 90 -15.91 7.88 14.56
N GLN A 91 -16.36 6.88 15.32
CA GLN A 91 -15.60 6.37 16.46
C GLN A 91 -14.40 5.55 15.98
N VAL A 92 -13.22 6.15 16.07
CA VAL A 92 -11.94 5.52 15.76
C VAL A 92 -11.03 5.50 16.99
N SER A 93 -10.16 4.50 17.07
CA SER A 93 -9.21 4.41 18.17
C SER A 93 -8.29 5.64 18.22
N THR A 94 -7.89 6.05 19.43
CA THR A 94 -6.92 7.14 19.63
C THR A 94 -5.60 6.90 18.89
N ARG A 95 -5.19 5.63 18.72
CA ARG A 95 -4.01 5.24 17.95
C ARG A 95 -4.20 5.54 16.46
N THR A 96 -5.36 5.21 15.90
CA THR A 96 -5.69 5.50 14.50
C THR A 96 -5.60 6.99 14.22
N ILE A 97 -6.17 7.81 15.12
CA ILE A 97 -6.14 9.27 15.03
C ILE A 97 -4.70 9.81 15.13
N ARG A 98 -3.87 9.31 16.05
CA ARG A 98 -2.44 9.70 16.06
C ARG A 98 -1.74 9.37 14.74
N CYS A 99 -1.97 8.16 14.21
CA CYS A 99 -1.37 7.76 12.93
C CYS A 99 -1.83 8.65 11.78
N SER A 100 -3.11 9.04 11.73
CA SER A 100 -3.61 9.96 10.70
C SER A 100 -3.05 11.37 10.87
N ILE A 101 -2.98 11.91 12.09
CA ILE A 101 -2.32 13.20 12.38
C ILE A 101 -0.86 13.20 11.91
N HIS A 102 -0.12 12.13 12.20
CA HIS A 102 1.26 11.99 11.73
C HIS A 102 1.36 11.94 10.21
N LYS A 103 0.45 11.24 9.53
CA LYS A 103 0.39 11.20 8.05
C LYS A 103 0.07 12.57 7.45
N LEU A 104 -0.77 13.36 8.12
CA LEU A 104 -1.09 14.75 7.75
C LEU A 104 0.08 15.72 8.02
N GLY A 105 1.15 15.26 8.68
CA GLY A 105 2.33 16.08 8.97
C GLY A 105 2.12 17.12 10.07
N LYS A 106 0.98 17.08 10.79
CA LYS A 106 0.68 18.03 11.86
C LYS A 106 1.47 17.64 13.11
N LYS A 107 2.20 18.60 13.68
CA LYS A 107 2.95 18.44 14.93
C LYS A 107 2.57 19.56 15.87
N SER A 108 2.31 19.21 17.13
CA SER A 108 2.16 20.19 18.19
C SER A 108 3.45 20.20 19.02
N HIS A 109 4.15 21.33 19.01
CA HIS A 109 5.35 21.58 19.81
C HIS A 109 5.02 22.65 20.86
N ILE A 110 4.07 22.34 21.75
CA ILE A 110 3.79 23.20 22.89
C ILE A 110 4.93 23.03 23.90
N ALA A 111 5.67 24.10 24.14
CA ALA A 111 6.66 24.11 25.20
C ALA A 111 5.94 24.00 26.55
N PRO A 112 6.27 23.02 27.40
CA PRO A 112 5.68 22.94 28.74
C PRO A 112 6.04 24.21 29.53
N LYS A 113 5.09 24.72 30.31
CA LYS A 113 5.35 25.85 31.22
C LYS A 113 6.45 25.44 32.19
N LYS A 114 7.47 26.29 32.36
CA LYS A 114 8.60 25.99 33.25
C LYS A 114 8.06 25.82 34.69
N PRO A 115 8.37 24.70 35.37
CA PRO A 115 7.79 24.40 36.68
C PRO A 115 8.26 25.32 37.81
N TYR A 116 9.31 26.13 37.59
CA TYR A 116 9.98 26.92 38.64
C TYR A 116 10.21 28.38 38.25
N LEU A 117 9.36 28.96 37.40
CA LEU A 117 9.27 30.41 37.20
C LEU A 117 7.93 30.92 37.74
#